data_AF-A0A925IIV5-F1
#
_entry.id   AF-A0A925IIV5-F1
#
_cell.length_a   1.000
_cell.length_b   1.000
_cell.length_c   1.000
_cell.angle_alpha   90.00
_cell.angle_beta   90.00
_cell.angle_gamma   90.00
#
_symmetry.space_group_name_H-M   'P 1'
#
loop_
_entity.id
_entity.type
_entity.pdbx_description
1 polymer ?
#
loop_
_entity_poly.entity_id
_entity_poly.type
_entity_poly.pdbx_seq_one_letter_code
_entity_poly.pdbx_strand_id
1 'polypeptide(L)'
;SIKETLVAIGKKATANDILLLFFAGHGVMEGKEKQFYFLTSDASKTSAAEAVAAVGISTTELTEWMKPQNIKAQKRILIFDACNSGQAIKDFVKLGNDNQNYLAARNDDNARQIKEIDKLNEKSGLFILSASASDQSAYEMGRYSQGLLTYSLLKAMKEQPGILDNGKYLDVSRWFNAAERTVSDLSKENGARQEPQIVTNTNFNLGIVDDEVMAGISLPAEKSLFTASNFQNSEEAADGDNLELSKLTNLQLYEIASRGNDSKIVYVTATNSPDAFTLSGRYDVKGNEVEVRVSIKKNNQTIYRFVEKGEKGKLTNISNAIVIKAADWAAAQK
;
A
#
# COMPACT_ATOMS: atom_id res chain seq x y z
N SER A 1 18.89 -11.48 -13.41
CA SER A 1 18.46 -11.74 -12.00
C SER A 1 18.68 -10.49 -11.13
N ILE A 2 18.08 -10.40 -9.94
CA ILE A 2 18.25 -9.24 -9.02
C ILE A 2 19.73 -9.01 -8.67
N LYS A 3 20.48 -10.08 -8.40
CA LYS A 3 21.91 -10.04 -8.11
C LYS A 3 22.72 -9.41 -9.26
N GLU A 4 22.45 -9.81 -10.50
CA GLU A 4 23.15 -9.27 -11.68
C GLU A 4 22.90 -7.77 -11.84
N THR A 5 21.68 -7.29 -11.57
CA THR A 5 21.35 -5.87 -11.59
C THR A 5 22.17 -5.10 -10.56
N LEU A 6 22.27 -5.60 -9.32
CA LEU A 6 23.09 -4.98 -8.27
C LEU A 6 24.59 -4.96 -8.64
N VAL A 7 25.10 -6.04 -9.25
CA VAL A 7 26.48 -6.08 -9.76
C VAL A 7 26.68 -5.03 -10.87
N ALA A 8 25.72 -4.87 -11.78
CA ALA A 8 25.78 -3.87 -12.84
C ALA A 8 25.75 -2.43 -12.29
N ILE A 9 24.94 -2.18 -11.26
CA ILE A 9 24.92 -0.90 -10.53
C ILE A 9 26.29 -0.67 -9.86
N GLY A 10 26.83 -1.66 -9.16
CA GLY A 10 28.12 -1.58 -8.48
C GLY A 10 29.29 -1.23 -9.39
N LYS A 11 29.27 -1.70 -10.65
CA LYS A 11 30.28 -1.35 -11.67
C LYS A 11 30.23 0.12 -12.09
N LYS A 12 29.10 0.80 -11.95
CA LYS A 12 28.89 2.19 -12.36
C LYS A 12 28.91 3.17 -11.20
N ALA A 13 28.49 2.73 -10.02
CA ALA A 13 28.33 3.58 -8.85
C ALA A 13 29.68 4.11 -8.32
N THR A 14 29.68 5.39 -8.00
CA THR A 14 30.76 6.11 -7.33
C THR A 14 30.38 6.40 -5.87
N ALA A 15 31.33 6.91 -5.08
CA ALA A 15 31.08 7.22 -3.67
C ALA A 15 30.03 8.32 -3.43
N ASN A 16 29.85 9.23 -4.41
CA ASN A 16 28.93 10.36 -4.31
C ASN A 16 27.50 10.01 -4.77
N ASP A 17 27.30 8.84 -5.36
CA ASP A 17 25.98 8.42 -5.83
C ASP A 17 25.10 7.92 -4.67
N ILE A 18 23.80 7.88 -4.92
CA ILE A 18 22.81 7.34 -3.99
C ILE A 18 22.33 5.99 -4.52
N LEU A 19 22.44 4.95 -3.70
CA LEU A 19 21.78 3.66 -3.95
C LEU A 19 20.39 3.69 -3.31
N LEU A 20 19.33 3.68 -4.13
CA LEU A 20 17.97 3.43 -3.66
C LEU A 20 17.54 2.02 -4.06
N LEU A 21 17.14 1.23 -3.07
CA LEU A 21 16.52 -0.07 -3.26
C LEU A 21 15.11 -0.04 -2.69
N PHE A 22 14.13 -0.28 -3.55
CA PHE A 22 12.73 -0.39 -3.18
C PHE A 22 12.26 -1.81 -3.48
N PHE A 23 11.84 -2.53 -2.45
CA PHE A 23 11.26 -3.86 -2.57
C PHE A 23 9.80 -3.79 -2.15
N ALA A 24 8.89 -4.19 -3.03
CA ALA A 24 7.48 -4.42 -2.71
C ALA A 24 7.08 -5.83 -3.14
N GLY A 25 6.48 -6.59 -2.23
CA GLY A 25 6.08 -7.97 -2.51
C GLY A 25 5.95 -8.82 -1.25
N HIS A 26 6.04 -10.13 -1.40
CA HIS A 26 5.90 -11.05 -0.28
C HIS A 26 7.20 -11.20 0.50
N GLY A 27 7.07 -11.15 1.82
CA GLY A 27 8.13 -11.35 2.79
C GLY A 27 7.75 -12.43 3.79
N VAL A 28 8.67 -13.34 4.08
CA VAL A 28 8.45 -14.42 5.05
C VAL A 28 9.61 -14.51 6.03
N MET A 29 9.29 -15.01 7.23
CA MET A 29 10.23 -15.29 8.30
C MET A 29 10.52 -16.78 8.27
N GLU A 30 11.74 -17.17 7.87
CA GLU A 30 12.07 -18.58 7.67
C GLU A 30 13.46 -18.96 8.21
N GLY A 31 13.66 -20.26 8.38
CA GLY A 31 14.93 -20.84 8.82
C GLY A 31 15.17 -20.80 10.34
N LYS A 32 16.22 -21.50 10.79
CA LYS A 32 16.55 -21.67 12.22
C LYS A 32 16.88 -20.36 12.94
N GLU A 33 17.43 -19.40 12.20
CA GLU A 33 17.82 -18.08 12.74
C GLU A 33 16.68 -17.05 12.66
N LYS A 34 15.49 -17.44 12.19
CA LYS A 34 14.34 -16.54 11.95
C LYS A 34 14.78 -15.32 11.12
N GLN A 35 15.40 -15.61 9.97
CA GLN A 35 15.87 -14.58 9.08
C GLN A 35 14.75 -14.17 8.12
N PHE A 36 14.75 -12.90 7.71
CA PHE A 36 13.80 -12.42 6.72
C PHE A 36 14.20 -12.79 5.28
N TYR A 37 13.23 -13.27 4.50
CA TYR A 37 13.36 -13.58 3.08
C TYR A 37 12.37 -12.78 2.25
N PHE A 38 12.90 -12.15 1.20
CA PHE A 38 12.14 -11.58 0.10
C PHE A 38 11.79 -12.68 -0.90
N LEU A 39 10.51 -12.93 -1.16
CA LEU A 39 10.10 -13.94 -2.14
C LEU A 39 10.19 -13.37 -3.56
N THR A 40 10.82 -14.12 -4.46
CA THR A 40 10.86 -13.78 -5.90
C THR A 40 9.66 -14.35 -6.63
N SER A 41 9.50 -14.01 -7.92
CA SER A 41 8.46 -14.57 -8.79
C SER A 41 8.52 -16.10 -8.92
N ASP A 42 9.68 -16.70 -8.63
CA ASP A 42 9.91 -18.14 -8.73
C ASP A 42 9.38 -18.88 -7.48
N ALA A 43 8.98 -18.14 -6.43
CA ALA A 43 8.40 -18.72 -5.23
C ALA A 43 6.92 -19.09 -5.46
N SER A 44 6.55 -20.34 -5.13
CA SER A 44 5.18 -20.82 -5.19
C SER A 44 4.53 -20.83 -3.80
N LYS A 45 3.20 -20.73 -3.72
CA LYS A 45 2.43 -20.86 -2.45
C LYS A 45 2.65 -22.20 -1.73
N THR A 46 3.21 -23.19 -2.41
CA THR A 46 3.50 -24.55 -1.93
C THR A 46 4.96 -24.79 -1.59
N SER A 47 5.82 -23.78 -1.72
CA SER A 47 7.23 -23.91 -1.37
C SER A 47 7.34 -24.17 0.14
N ALA A 48 7.81 -25.37 0.52
CA ALA A 48 8.12 -25.68 1.90
C ALA A 48 9.15 -24.67 2.47
N ALA A 49 9.19 -24.49 3.79
CA ALA A 49 10.16 -23.62 4.47
C ALA A 49 11.62 -23.84 3.99
N GLU A 50 11.95 -25.08 3.63
CA GLU A 50 13.26 -25.50 3.11
C GLU A 50 13.53 -25.03 1.66
N ALA A 51 12.47 -24.82 0.86
CA ALA A 51 12.55 -24.34 -0.51
C ALA A 51 12.62 -22.80 -0.60
N VAL A 52 12.21 -22.07 0.45
CA VAL A 52 12.26 -20.59 0.49
C VAL A 52 13.68 -20.06 0.31
N ALA A 53 14.69 -20.73 0.86
CA ALA A 53 16.08 -20.34 0.67
C ALA A 53 16.59 -20.50 -0.77
N ALA A 54 15.95 -21.35 -1.59
CA ALA A 54 16.33 -21.59 -2.98
C ALA A 54 15.70 -20.60 -3.96
N VAL A 55 14.56 -19.99 -3.59
CA VAL A 55 13.75 -19.12 -4.48
C VAL A 55 13.52 -17.72 -3.92
N GLY A 56 13.92 -17.47 -2.67
CA GLY A 56 13.89 -16.17 -2.02
C GLY A 56 15.27 -15.54 -1.93
N ILE A 57 15.30 -14.26 -1.58
CA ILE A 57 16.54 -13.51 -1.29
C ILE A 57 16.54 -13.22 0.19
N SER A 58 17.54 -13.75 0.88
CA SER A 58 17.69 -13.51 2.31
C SER A 58 18.27 -12.12 2.57
N THR A 59 17.98 -11.53 3.74
CA THR A 59 18.61 -10.26 4.17
C THR A 59 20.13 -10.31 4.17
N THR A 60 20.74 -11.43 4.59
CA THR A 60 22.18 -11.71 4.56
C THR A 60 22.74 -11.64 3.14
N GLU A 61 22.10 -12.29 2.16
CA GLU A 61 22.54 -12.24 0.76
C GLU A 61 22.44 -10.82 0.20
N LEU A 62 21.31 -10.15 0.43
CA LEU A 62 21.13 -8.77 -0.02
C LEU A 62 22.18 -7.83 0.59
N THR A 63 22.45 -8.01 1.89
CA THR A 63 23.47 -7.28 2.64
C THR A 63 24.86 -7.52 2.01
N GLU A 64 25.22 -8.77 1.75
CA GLU A 64 26.48 -9.15 1.08
C GLU A 64 26.63 -8.46 -0.29
N TRP A 65 25.60 -8.51 -1.14
CA TRP A 65 25.65 -7.91 -2.48
C TRP A 65 25.80 -6.40 -2.43
N MET A 66 25.24 -5.76 -1.40
CA MET A 66 25.29 -4.31 -1.24
C MET A 66 26.56 -3.83 -0.54
N LYS A 67 27.46 -4.68 -0.04
CA LYS A 67 28.68 -4.26 0.65
C LYS A 67 29.42 -3.11 -0.06
N PRO A 68 30.07 -2.18 0.67
CA PRO A 68 30.81 -1.06 0.06
C PRO A 68 31.88 -1.48 -0.96
N GLN A 69 32.43 -2.69 -0.83
CA GLN A 69 33.38 -3.25 -1.80
C GLN A 69 32.72 -3.59 -3.16
N ASN A 70 31.42 -3.90 -3.15
CA ASN A 70 30.63 -4.24 -4.33
C ASN A 70 29.92 -3.01 -4.92
N ILE A 71 29.39 -2.12 -4.07
CA ILE A 71 28.69 -0.90 -4.47
C ILE A 71 29.25 0.29 -3.68
N LYS A 72 29.96 1.19 -4.37
CA LYS A 72 30.69 2.30 -3.73
C LYS A 72 29.79 3.40 -3.18
N ALA A 73 28.53 3.48 -3.62
CA ALA A 73 27.56 4.47 -3.16
C ALA A 73 27.46 4.46 -1.62
N GLN A 74 27.81 5.60 -1.02
CA GLN A 74 27.87 5.75 0.43
C GLN A 74 26.53 6.23 1.01
N LYS A 75 25.68 6.86 0.20
CA LYS A 75 24.29 7.19 0.51
C LYS A 75 23.38 6.07 0.05
N ARG A 76 22.58 5.53 0.96
CA ARG A 76 21.77 4.33 0.73
C ARG A 76 20.40 4.50 1.32
N ILE A 77 19.38 4.18 0.53
CA ILE A 77 17.98 4.20 0.92
C ILE A 77 17.41 2.81 0.64
N LEU A 78 16.92 2.13 1.65
CA LEU A 78 16.29 0.82 1.57
C LEU A 78 14.83 0.95 1.99
N ILE A 79 13.90 0.54 1.14
CA ILE A 79 12.46 0.58 1.41
C ILE A 79 11.90 -0.82 1.21
N PHE A 80 11.25 -1.36 2.23
CA PHE A 80 10.71 -2.71 2.26
C PHE A 80 9.20 -2.69 2.50
N ASP A 81 8.42 -2.75 1.42
CA ASP A 81 6.96 -2.90 1.43
C ASP A 81 6.56 -4.39 1.38
N ALA A 82 6.73 -5.08 2.51
CA ALA A 82 6.44 -6.50 2.66
C ALA A 82 6.02 -6.85 4.10
N CYS A 83 5.23 -7.92 4.28
CA CYS A 83 4.89 -8.44 5.61
C CYS A 83 6.15 -8.83 6.38
N ASN A 84 6.17 -8.64 7.71
CA ASN A 84 7.30 -8.91 8.60
C ASN A 84 8.60 -8.15 8.25
N SER A 85 8.54 -7.12 7.42
CA SER A 85 9.71 -6.36 6.92
C SER A 85 10.49 -5.66 8.05
N GLY A 86 9.89 -5.44 9.23
CA GLY A 86 10.60 -4.97 10.40
C GLY A 86 11.70 -5.92 10.89
N GLN A 87 11.65 -7.22 10.56
CA GLN A 87 12.78 -8.11 10.79
C GLN A 87 13.95 -7.78 9.87
N ALA A 88 13.69 -7.41 8.61
CA ALA A 88 14.76 -7.03 7.70
C ALA A 88 15.60 -5.90 8.26
N ILE A 89 14.97 -4.90 8.88
CA ILE A 89 15.67 -3.84 9.61
C ILE A 89 16.58 -4.41 10.70
N LYS A 90 16.05 -5.30 11.55
CA LYS A 90 16.83 -5.91 12.65
C LYS A 90 18.03 -6.68 12.13
N ASP A 91 17.86 -7.45 11.05
CA ASP A 91 18.93 -8.21 10.42
C ASP A 91 19.99 -7.27 9.84
N PHE A 92 19.58 -6.22 9.10
CA PHE A 92 20.48 -5.22 8.53
C PHE A 92 21.27 -4.47 9.61
N VAL A 93 20.62 -4.06 10.70
CA VAL A 93 21.28 -3.37 11.81
C VAL A 93 22.26 -4.30 12.55
N LYS A 94 21.88 -5.55 12.80
CA LYS A 94 22.78 -6.55 13.43
C LYS A 94 24.02 -6.81 12.57
N LEU A 95 23.82 -7.10 11.29
CA LEU A 95 24.90 -7.32 10.33
C LEU A 95 25.80 -6.08 10.17
N GLY A 96 25.25 -4.88 10.41
CA GLY A 96 25.98 -3.62 10.47
C GLY A 96 26.87 -3.44 11.70
N ASN A 97 26.51 -4.03 12.84
CA ASN A 97 27.24 -3.89 14.10
C ASN A 97 28.33 -4.95 14.29
N ASP A 98 28.14 -6.16 13.77
CA ASP A 98 28.99 -7.34 14.04
C ASP A 98 30.24 -7.45 13.14
N ASN A 99 30.94 -6.35 12.83
CA ASN A 99 32.20 -6.25 12.03
C ASN A 99 32.08 -5.91 10.53
N GLN A 100 31.01 -5.26 10.06
CA GLN A 100 30.92 -4.82 8.66
C GLN A 100 30.57 -3.33 8.60
N ASN A 101 31.51 -2.56 8.07
CA ASN A 101 31.53 -1.11 7.81
C ASN A 101 30.36 -0.58 6.93
N TYR A 102 29.11 -1.01 7.13
CA TYR A 102 27.92 -0.43 6.48
C TYR A 102 27.66 1.01 6.97
N LEU A 103 28.13 1.34 8.18
CA LEU A 103 28.05 2.66 8.81
C LEU A 103 29.39 3.40 8.83
N ALA A 104 30.36 3.05 7.97
CA ALA A 104 31.74 3.53 8.10
C ALA A 104 31.89 5.07 8.13
N ALA A 105 31.85 5.59 9.36
CA ALA A 105 32.54 6.76 9.88
C ALA A 105 32.54 6.69 11.41
N ARG A 106 32.95 5.56 11.99
CA ARG A 106 33.30 5.50 13.43
C ARG A 106 34.52 4.64 13.63
N ASN A 107 35.67 5.30 13.73
CA ASN A 107 36.84 4.82 14.46
C ASN A 107 37.46 6.03 15.18
N ASP A 108 37.41 5.95 16.50
CA ASP A 108 38.10 6.62 17.62
C ASP A 108 38.81 7.99 17.50
N ASP A 109 38.56 8.74 18.58
CA ASP A 109 39.43 9.67 19.31
C ASP A 109 40.13 10.80 18.52
N ASN A 110 39.48 11.97 18.52
CA ASN A 110 39.99 13.21 19.14
C ASN A 110 39.06 14.39 18.81
N ALA A 111 38.83 15.27 19.80
CA ALA A 111 37.89 16.40 19.77
C ALA A 111 38.21 17.53 18.74
N ARG A 112 39.01 17.27 17.71
CA ARG A 112 39.28 18.18 16.57
C ARG A 112 38.54 17.80 15.28
N GLN A 113 37.81 16.68 15.29
CA GLN A 113 37.28 16.03 14.09
C GLN A 113 35.84 16.45 13.72
N ILE A 114 35.22 17.44 14.37
CA ILE A 114 33.78 17.72 14.17
C ILE A 114 33.48 18.23 12.74
N LYS A 115 34.32 19.10 12.15
CA LYS A 115 34.08 19.64 10.79
C LYS A 115 34.34 18.64 9.64
N GLU A 116 35.22 17.66 9.85
CA GLU A 116 35.48 16.60 8.87
C GLU A 116 34.46 15.46 8.99
N ILE A 117 34.00 15.18 10.22
CA ILE A 117 32.89 14.27 10.50
C ILE A 117 31.59 14.77 9.87
N ASP A 118 31.26 16.07 9.95
CA ASP A 118 30.06 16.60 9.28
C ASP A 118 30.12 16.43 7.76
N LYS A 119 31.27 16.64 7.14
CA LYS A 119 31.48 16.38 5.70
C LYS A 119 31.47 14.89 5.33
N LEU A 120 31.81 13.99 6.26
CA LEU A 120 31.71 12.55 6.07
C LEU A 120 30.27 12.06 6.27
N ASN A 121 29.53 12.62 7.23
CA ASN A 121 28.10 12.39 7.45
C ASN A 121 27.22 12.93 6.31
N GLU A 122 27.67 13.98 5.61
CA GLU A 122 27.07 14.45 4.36
C GLU A 122 27.37 13.53 3.16
N LYS A 123 28.40 12.69 3.25
CA LYS A 123 28.86 11.81 2.17
C LYS A 123 28.43 10.35 2.35
N SER A 124 28.23 9.88 3.58
CA SER A 124 27.71 8.55 3.89
C SER A 124 26.40 8.61 4.68
N GLY A 125 25.49 7.68 4.40
CA GLY A 125 24.19 7.69 5.05
C GLY A 125 23.35 6.48 4.72
N LEU A 126 22.63 5.96 5.70
CA LEU A 126 21.73 4.83 5.54
C LEU A 126 20.34 5.21 6.04
N PHE A 127 19.36 5.11 5.16
CA PHE A 127 17.93 5.13 5.48
C PHE A 127 17.34 3.76 5.24
N ILE A 128 16.59 3.23 6.20
CA ILE A 128 15.78 2.05 6.03
C ILE A 128 14.35 2.37 6.47
N LEU A 129 13.39 2.01 5.64
CA LEU A 129 11.96 2.10 5.93
C LEU A 129 11.32 0.73 5.68
N SER A 130 10.70 0.15 6.70
CA SER A 130 9.87 -1.05 6.55
C SER A 130 8.40 -0.70 6.66
N ALA A 131 7.55 -1.39 5.89
CA ALA A 131 6.11 -1.17 5.89
C ALA A 131 5.44 -1.60 7.18
N SER A 132 6.02 -2.56 7.91
CA SER A 132 5.45 -3.10 9.14
C SER A 132 6.51 -3.46 10.17
N ALA A 133 6.10 -3.65 11.42
CA ALA A 133 6.92 -4.29 12.45
C ALA A 133 7.19 -5.77 12.13
N SER A 134 8.14 -6.40 12.84
CA SER A 134 8.58 -7.78 12.58
C SER A 134 7.50 -8.86 12.79
N ASP A 135 6.40 -8.52 13.48
CA ASP A 135 5.26 -9.36 13.79
C ASP A 135 3.95 -8.87 13.14
N GLN A 136 4.04 -7.88 12.26
CA GLN A 136 2.89 -7.25 11.59
C GLN A 136 2.88 -7.54 10.09
N SER A 137 1.67 -7.65 9.55
CA SER A 137 1.45 -7.73 8.10
C SER A 137 1.59 -6.34 7.47
N ALA A 138 2.05 -6.31 6.21
CA ALA A 138 1.94 -5.14 5.35
C ALA A 138 0.72 -5.34 4.44
N TYR A 139 -0.22 -4.41 4.47
CA TYR A 139 -1.49 -4.56 3.77
C TYR A 139 -1.44 -3.91 2.38
N GLU A 140 -1.98 -4.63 1.41
CA GLU A 140 -2.46 -4.03 0.17
C GLU A 140 -3.88 -3.54 0.40
N MET A 141 -4.12 -2.26 0.19
CA MET A 141 -5.47 -1.74 0.31
C MET A 141 -6.20 -2.04 -0.99
N GLY A 142 -7.22 -2.90 -0.98
CA GLY A 142 -8.06 -3.15 -2.17
C GLY A 142 -8.67 -1.87 -2.76
N ARG A 143 -8.82 -0.82 -1.92
CA ARG A 143 -9.25 0.53 -2.29
C ARG A 143 -8.24 1.31 -3.14
N TYR A 144 -6.96 1.02 -2.97
CA TYR A 144 -5.85 1.69 -3.65
C TYR A 144 -5.09 0.77 -4.61
N SER A 145 -5.36 -0.55 -4.65
CA SER A 145 -4.67 -1.46 -5.59
C SER A 145 -3.13 -1.37 -5.51
N GLN A 146 -2.60 -0.94 -4.35
CA GLN A 146 -1.19 -0.73 -4.05
C GLN A 146 -0.95 -1.08 -2.58
N GLY A 147 0.31 -1.43 -2.27
CA GLY A 147 0.78 -1.53 -0.89
C GLY A 147 0.60 -0.19 -0.16
N LEU A 148 0.17 -0.25 1.10
CA LEU A 148 -0.14 0.95 1.88
C LEU A 148 1.07 1.89 2.02
N LEU A 149 2.28 1.33 2.14
CA LEU A 149 3.52 2.10 2.19
C LEU A 149 3.85 2.72 0.83
N THR A 150 3.78 1.94 -0.25
CA THR A 150 3.98 2.44 -1.62
C THR A 150 3.08 3.64 -1.93
N TYR A 151 1.78 3.50 -1.66
CA TYR A 151 0.80 4.56 -1.84
C TYR A 151 1.16 5.80 -1.02
N SER A 152 1.51 5.62 0.25
CA SER A 152 1.81 6.72 1.17
C SER A 152 3.06 7.52 0.76
N LEU A 153 4.09 6.84 0.25
CA LEU A 153 5.31 7.49 -0.27
C LEU A 153 5.02 8.34 -1.51
N LEU A 154 4.24 7.81 -2.46
CA LEU A 154 3.85 8.53 -3.67
C LEU A 154 2.91 9.70 -3.34
N LYS A 155 1.95 9.50 -2.42
CA LYS A 155 1.04 10.54 -1.96
C LYS A 155 1.78 11.71 -1.33
N ALA A 156 2.77 11.42 -0.48
CA ALA A 156 3.60 12.45 0.12
C ALA A 156 4.31 13.31 -0.95
N MET A 157 4.93 12.67 -1.96
CA MET A 157 5.59 13.39 -3.06
C MET A 157 4.63 14.27 -3.87
N LYS A 158 3.39 13.83 -4.06
CA LYS A 158 2.40 14.52 -4.88
C LYS A 158 1.66 15.64 -4.16
N GLU A 159 1.37 15.47 -2.87
CA GLU A 159 0.41 16.31 -2.16
C GLU A 159 1.02 17.11 -0.99
N GLN A 160 2.25 16.82 -0.57
CA GLN A 160 2.84 17.40 0.64
C GLN A 160 4.10 18.21 0.33
N PRO A 161 4.01 19.49 -0.07
CA PRO A 161 5.19 20.30 -0.39
C PRO A 161 6.16 20.49 0.78
N GLY A 162 5.68 20.30 2.03
CA GLY A 162 6.53 20.39 3.23
C GLY A 162 7.65 19.36 3.32
N ILE A 163 7.58 18.28 2.53
CA ILE A 163 8.67 17.28 2.45
C ILE A 163 9.84 17.76 1.59
N LEU A 164 9.69 18.88 0.88
CA LEU A 164 10.72 19.41 0.00
C LEU A 164 11.57 20.45 0.74
N ASP A 165 12.88 20.22 0.75
CA ASP A 165 13.86 21.21 1.12
C ASP A 165 13.99 22.28 0.01
N ASN A 166 13.97 23.54 0.43
CA ASN A 166 13.89 24.71 -0.46
C ASN A 166 12.78 24.61 -1.52
N GLY A 167 11.69 23.89 -1.22
CA GLY A 167 10.55 23.71 -2.13
C GLY A 167 10.84 22.86 -3.37
N LYS A 168 11.99 22.18 -3.46
CA LYS A 168 12.40 21.45 -4.67
C LYS A 168 13.04 20.09 -4.39
N TYR A 169 13.87 19.98 -3.37
CA TYR A 169 14.67 18.78 -3.12
C TYR A 169 13.97 17.86 -2.14
N LEU A 170 13.78 16.59 -2.48
CA LEU A 170 13.14 15.62 -1.60
C LEU A 170 14.01 15.32 -0.38
N ASP A 171 13.59 15.79 0.79
CA ASP A 171 14.20 15.47 2.09
C ASP A 171 13.73 14.07 2.51
N VAL A 172 14.68 13.12 2.60
CA VAL A 172 14.35 11.71 2.84
C VAL A 172 13.70 11.50 4.21
N SER A 173 14.16 12.22 5.24
CA SER A 173 13.55 12.14 6.57
C SER A 173 12.12 12.64 6.55
N ARG A 174 11.86 13.81 5.96
CA ARG A 174 10.48 14.36 5.91
C ARG A 174 9.56 13.48 5.09
N TRP A 175 10.06 12.94 3.97
CA TRP A 175 9.32 12.02 3.12
C TRP A 175 8.91 10.74 3.86
N PHE A 176 9.86 10.10 4.56
CA PHE A 176 9.57 8.87 5.31
C PHE A 176 8.62 9.12 6.48
N ASN A 177 8.80 10.21 7.22
CA ASN A 177 7.89 10.59 8.31
C ASN A 177 6.47 10.90 7.80
N ALA A 178 6.34 11.53 6.62
CA ALA A 178 5.04 11.78 5.99
C ALA A 178 4.34 10.48 5.59
N ALA A 179 5.10 9.52 5.03
CA ALA A 179 4.59 8.20 4.69
C ALA A 179 4.16 7.41 5.93
N GLU A 180 4.97 7.40 6.99
CA GLU A 180 4.65 6.72 8.26
C GLU A 180 3.34 7.19 8.88
N ARG A 181 3.12 8.52 8.94
CA ARG A 181 1.87 9.11 9.43
C ARG A 181 0.68 8.65 8.59
N THR A 182 0.82 8.73 7.26
CA THR A 182 -0.24 8.34 6.32
C THR A 182 -0.60 6.86 6.47
N VAL A 183 0.38 5.97 6.57
CA VAL A 183 0.15 4.53 6.81
C VAL A 183 -0.57 4.32 8.14
N SER A 184 -0.12 4.99 9.21
CA SER A 184 -0.70 4.87 10.55
C SER A 184 -2.16 5.31 10.59
N ASP A 185 -2.50 6.42 9.94
CA ASP A 185 -3.85 6.96 9.89
C ASP A 185 -4.78 6.04 9.09
N LEU A 186 -4.36 5.64 7.88
CA LEU A 186 -5.13 4.75 7.02
C LEU A 186 -5.28 3.34 7.62
N SER A 187 -4.28 2.83 8.34
CA SER A 187 -4.38 1.54 9.02
C SER A 187 -5.45 1.58 10.12
N LYS A 188 -5.48 2.65 10.93
CA LYS A 188 -6.46 2.84 12.01
C LYS A 188 -7.89 2.94 11.48
N GLU A 189 -8.09 3.68 10.39
CA GLU A 189 -9.41 3.82 9.74
C GLU A 189 -10.01 2.47 9.33
N ASN A 190 -9.16 1.51 8.95
CA ASN A 190 -9.58 0.19 8.51
C ASN A 190 -9.58 -0.87 9.62
N GLY A 191 -9.33 -0.48 10.88
CA GLY A 191 -9.25 -1.39 12.02
C GLY A 191 -8.06 -2.36 11.95
N ALA A 192 -7.09 -2.10 11.06
CA ALA A 192 -5.87 -2.87 10.93
C ALA A 192 -4.75 -2.24 11.78
N ARG A 193 -3.71 -3.02 12.08
CA ARG A 193 -2.47 -2.52 12.69
C ARG A 193 -1.30 -2.73 11.74
N GLN A 194 -0.77 -1.63 11.23
CA GLN A 194 0.45 -1.55 10.46
C GLN A 194 1.22 -0.29 10.89
N GLU A 195 2.38 -0.50 11.51
CA GLU A 195 3.26 0.55 12.01
C GLU A 195 4.59 0.46 11.24
N PRO A 196 4.87 1.38 10.29
CA PRO A 196 6.16 1.44 9.63
C PRO A 196 7.30 1.65 10.63
N GLN A 197 8.50 1.23 10.27
CA GLN A 197 9.68 1.43 11.10
C GLN A 197 10.76 2.15 10.28
N ILE A 198 11.32 3.21 10.85
CA ILE A 198 12.37 4.02 10.23
C ILE A 198 13.66 3.83 11.01
N VAL A 199 14.74 3.50 10.31
CA VAL A 199 16.10 3.53 10.84
C VAL A 199 16.93 4.46 9.98
N THR A 200 17.57 5.43 10.62
CA THR A 200 18.51 6.33 9.96
C THR A 200 19.62 6.77 10.89
N ASN A 201 20.78 7.11 10.32
CA ASN A 201 21.91 7.68 11.03
C ASN A 201 22.27 9.11 10.57
N THR A 202 21.59 9.65 9.55
CA THR A 202 21.88 10.97 8.96
C THR A 202 20.63 11.50 8.22
N ASN A 203 20.74 12.65 7.55
CA ASN A 203 19.74 13.09 6.58
C ASN A 203 20.40 13.64 5.32
N PHE A 204 19.80 13.35 4.16
CA PHE A 204 20.23 13.90 2.87
C PHE A 204 19.05 13.98 1.91
N ASN A 205 19.21 14.79 0.86
CA ASN A 205 18.23 14.93 -0.21
C ASN A 205 18.47 13.87 -1.30
N LEU A 206 17.41 13.26 -1.84
CA LEU A 206 17.51 12.23 -2.89
C LEU A 206 17.55 12.83 -4.30
N GLY A 207 16.76 13.87 -4.57
CA GLY A 207 16.61 14.44 -5.91
C GLY A 207 15.58 15.57 -5.95
N ILE A 208 15.28 16.03 -7.17
CA ILE A 208 14.29 17.09 -7.44
C ILE A 208 12.91 16.45 -7.59
N VAL A 209 11.90 17.06 -6.98
CA VAL A 209 10.48 16.75 -7.21
C VAL A 209 9.86 18.01 -7.77
N ASP A 210 9.79 18.07 -9.09
CA ASP A 210 9.16 19.16 -9.85
C ASP A 210 7.80 18.72 -10.41
N ASP A 211 7.17 19.60 -11.17
CA ASP A 211 5.85 19.36 -11.76
C ASP A 211 5.84 18.15 -12.69
N GLU A 212 6.95 17.84 -13.36
CA GLU A 212 7.07 16.66 -14.22
C GLU A 212 7.04 15.37 -13.39
N VAL A 213 7.84 15.32 -12.31
CA VAL A 213 7.82 14.18 -11.36
C VAL A 213 6.44 14.03 -10.74
N MET A 214 5.82 15.12 -10.27
CA MET A 214 4.50 15.09 -9.64
C MET A 214 3.39 14.66 -10.62
N ALA A 215 3.46 15.10 -11.89
CA ALA A 215 2.53 14.71 -12.93
C ALA A 215 2.67 13.23 -13.32
N GLY A 216 3.89 12.68 -13.25
CA GLY A 216 4.15 11.26 -13.48
C GLY A 216 3.58 10.33 -12.40
N ILE A 217 3.26 10.85 -11.21
CA ILE A 217 2.67 10.07 -10.13
C ILE A 217 1.16 9.91 -10.36
N SER A 218 0.75 8.71 -10.78
CA SER A 218 -0.65 8.30 -10.80
C SER A 218 -1.03 7.64 -9.47
N LEU A 219 -1.66 8.41 -8.58
CA LEU A 219 -2.25 7.83 -7.37
C LEU A 219 -3.56 7.11 -7.74
N PRO A 220 -3.74 5.86 -7.31
CA PRO A 220 -4.97 5.14 -7.50
C PRO A 220 -6.11 5.88 -6.81
N ALA A 221 -7.15 6.24 -7.58
CA ALA A 221 -8.30 6.94 -7.05
C ALA A 221 -8.97 6.09 -5.96
N GLU A 222 -9.38 6.75 -4.87
CA GLU A 222 -9.79 6.15 -3.60
C GLU A 222 -11.08 5.31 -3.72
N LYS A 223 -11.08 4.11 -4.34
CA LYS A 223 -12.29 3.38 -4.80
C LYS A 223 -13.47 3.50 -3.84
N SER A 224 -14.63 3.86 -4.36
CA SER A 224 -15.80 4.12 -3.50
C SER A 224 -16.17 2.86 -2.70
N LEU A 225 -16.24 2.98 -1.37
CA LEU A 225 -16.55 1.88 -0.47
C LEU A 225 -18.06 1.68 -0.41
N PHE A 226 -18.54 0.47 -0.68
CA PHE A 226 -19.93 0.06 -0.54
C PHE A 226 -20.07 -0.99 0.57
N THR A 227 -21.17 -0.93 1.29
CA THR A 227 -21.58 -1.94 2.28
C THR A 227 -22.87 -2.64 1.87
N ALA A 228 -23.29 -3.65 2.64
CA ALA A 228 -24.48 -4.43 2.36
C ALA A 228 -25.73 -3.57 2.09
N SER A 229 -26.42 -3.91 1.00
CA SER A 229 -27.62 -3.24 0.52
C SER A 229 -28.87 -3.68 1.29
N ASN A 230 -29.90 -2.84 1.26
CA ASN A 230 -31.20 -3.13 1.90
C ASN A 230 -32.37 -2.66 1.03
N PHE A 231 -33.05 -3.61 0.39
CA PHE A 231 -34.25 -3.40 -0.41
C PHE A 231 -35.44 -4.09 0.22
N GLN A 232 -36.62 -3.48 0.11
CA GLN A 232 -37.87 -4.03 0.62
C GLN A 232 -38.99 -3.87 -0.39
N ASN A 233 -39.91 -4.83 -0.42
CA ASN A 233 -41.13 -4.68 -1.18
C ASN A 233 -41.95 -3.50 -0.63
N SER A 234 -42.57 -2.72 -1.51
CA SER A 234 -43.46 -1.62 -1.15
C SER A 234 -44.79 -2.10 -0.58
N GLU A 235 -45.24 -3.30 -0.95
CA GLU A 235 -46.50 -3.88 -0.48
C GLU A 235 -46.34 -4.46 0.94
N GLU A 236 -47.15 -3.99 1.90
CA GLU A 236 -47.08 -4.46 3.29
C GLU A 236 -47.42 -5.95 3.44
N ALA A 237 -48.24 -6.50 2.54
CA ALA A 237 -48.59 -7.92 2.53
C ALA A 237 -47.44 -8.82 2.02
N ALA A 238 -46.45 -8.23 1.35
CA ALA A 238 -45.24 -8.93 0.94
C ALA A 238 -44.20 -8.82 2.05
N ASP A 239 -43.87 -9.94 2.69
CA ASP A 239 -42.91 -9.97 3.78
C ASP A 239 -41.51 -9.53 3.31
N GLY A 240 -41.11 -8.30 3.67
CA GLY A 240 -39.76 -7.80 3.53
C GLY A 240 -39.22 -7.80 2.09
N ASP A 241 -38.09 -8.48 1.88
CA ASP A 241 -37.41 -8.58 0.58
C ASP A 241 -37.71 -9.92 -0.14
N ASN A 242 -38.98 -10.12 -0.50
CA ASN A 242 -39.45 -11.37 -1.10
C ASN A 242 -38.86 -11.71 -2.49
N LEU A 243 -38.22 -10.74 -3.18
CA LEU A 243 -37.45 -10.96 -4.41
C LEU A 243 -35.94 -11.16 -4.17
N GLU A 244 -35.49 -11.16 -2.92
CA GLU A 244 -34.07 -11.25 -2.53
C GLU A 244 -33.17 -10.21 -3.22
N LEU A 245 -33.70 -9.02 -3.54
CA LEU A 245 -32.96 -7.98 -4.28
C LEU A 245 -31.74 -7.47 -3.51
N SER A 246 -31.78 -7.45 -2.18
CA SER A 246 -30.64 -7.12 -1.32
C SER A 246 -29.49 -8.10 -1.53
N LYS A 247 -29.80 -9.40 -1.50
CA LYS A 247 -28.81 -10.47 -1.71
C LYS A 247 -28.24 -10.42 -3.12
N LEU A 248 -29.09 -10.30 -4.14
CA LEU A 248 -28.65 -10.21 -5.54
C LEU A 248 -27.77 -8.97 -5.78
N THR A 249 -28.14 -7.81 -5.23
CA THR A 249 -27.34 -6.58 -5.33
C THR A 249 -25.99 -6.73 -4.63
N ASN A 250 -25.96 -7.36 -3.45
CA ASN A 250 -24.72 -7.64 -2.72
C ASN A 250 -23.79 -8.59 -3.49
N LEU A 251 -24.34 -9.61 -4.17
CA LEU A 251 -23.57 -10.48 -5.05
C LEU A 251 -22.97 -9.69 -6.23
N GLN A 252 -23.72 -8.76 -6.82
CA GLN A 252 -23.20 -7.91 -7.90
C GLN A 252 -22.12 -6.91 -7.40
N LEU A 253 -22.29 -6.34 -6.20
CA LEU A 253 -21.25 -5.52 -5.57
C LEU A 253 -19.97 -6.31 -5.35
N TYR A 254 -20.09 -7.56 -4.87
CA TYR A 254 -18.95 -8.47 -4.70
C TYR A 254 -18.27 -8.81 -6.03
N GLU A 255 -19.04 -9.17 -7.07
CA GLU A 255 -18.55 -9.47 -8.42
C GLU A 255 -17.80 -8.31 -9.08
N ILE A 256 -18.24 -7.06 -8.88
CA ILE A 256 -17.51 -5.90 -9.40
C ILE A 256 -16.26 -5.65 -8.55
N ALA A 257 -16.37 -5.72 -7.22
CA ALA A 257 -15.26 -5.52 -6.31
C ALA A 257 -14.13 -6.54 -6.50
N SER A 258 -14.45 -7.77 -6.91
CA SER A 258 -13.48 -8.86 -7.14
C SER A 258 -12.63 -8.69 -8.40
N ARG A 259 -12.94 -7.71 -9.28
CA ARG A 259 -12.18 -7.44 -10.52
C ARG A 259 -10.80 -6.80 -10.31
N GLY A 260 -10.33 -6.73 -9.06
CA GLY A 260 -8.99 -6.23 -8.72
C GLY A 260 -8.80 -4.76 -9.13
N ASN A 261 -7.79 -4.49 -9.96
CA ASN A 261 -7.41 -3.14 -10.37
C ASN A 261 -8.45 -2.45 -11.27
N ASP A 262 -9.26 -3.22 -12.01
CA ASP A 262 -10.32 -2.67 -12.87
C ASP A 262 -11.62 -2.39 -12.11
N SER A 263 -11.70 -2.74 -10.82
CA SER A 263 -12.87 -2.42 -10.01
C SER A 263 -12.94 -0.92 -9.72
N LYS A 264 -14.12 -0.32 -9.92
CA LYS A 264 -14.43 1.07 -9.52
C LYS A 264 -14.76 1.22 -8.03
N ILE A 265 -14.98 0.11 -7.33
CA ILE A 265 -15.51 0.07 -5.96
C ILE A 265 -14.77 -0.92 -5.05
N VAL A 266 -14.97 -0.77 -3.75
CA VAL A 266 -14.68 -1.80 -2.75
C VAL A 266 -16.00 -2.21 -2.11
N TYR A 267 -16.16 -3.49 -1.78
CA TYR A 267 -17.34 -3.99 -1.10
C TYR A 267 -16.96 -4.77 0.17
N VAL A 268 -17.61 -4.45 1.27
CA VAL A 268 -17.53 -5.18 2.54
C VAL A 268 -18.94 -5.47 3.05
N THR A 269 -19.15 -6.58 3.73
CA THR A 269 -20.49 -6.95 4.21
C THR A 269 -20.96 -6.10 5.39
N ALA A 270 -20.03 -5.63 6.22
CA ALA A 270 -20.31 -4.75 7.34
C ALA A 270 -19.12 -3.82 7.59
N THR A 271 -19.41 -2.55 7.89
CA THR A 271 -18.42 -1.53 8.28
C THR A 271 -19.10 -0.41 9.04
N ASN A 272 -18.36 0.22 9.96
CA ASN A 272 -18.77 1.43 10.67
C ASN A 272 -18.16 2.69 10.05
N SER A 273 -17.49 2.58 8.90
CA SER A 273 -16.90 3.74 8.22
C SER A 273 -18.00 4.74 7.83
N PRO A 274 -17.90 6.01 8.26
CA PRO A 274 -18.86 7.05 7.85
C PRO A 274 -18.79 7.34 6.34
N ASP A 275 -17.72 6.88 5.68
CA ASP A 275 -17.51 7.07 4.25
C ASP A 275 -18.11 5.97 3.36
N ALA A 276 -18.65 4.90 3.96
CA ALA A 276 -19.26 3.82 3.21
C ALA A 276 -20.61 4.23 2.60
N PHE A 277 -20.79 3.90 1.32
CA PHE A 277 -22.06 4.01 0.62
C PHE A 277 -22.94 2.78 0.88
N THR A 278 -24.22 3.01 1.13
CA THR A 278 -25.24 1.96 1.23
C THR A 278 -26.27 2.13 0.15
N LEU A 279 -26.58 1.06 -0.58
CA LEU A 279 -27.72 1.03 -1.49
C LEU A 279 -28.96 0.57 -0.73
N SER A 280 -30.01 1.37 -0.75
CA SER A 280 -31.28 0.97 -0.13
C SER A 280 -32.47 1.46 -0.92
N GLY A 281 -33.61 0.83 -0.78
CA GLY A 281 -34.75 1.21 -1.58
C GLY A 281 -36.01 0.41 -1.34
N ARG A 282 -37.06 0.79 -2.06
CA ARG A 282 -38.29 0.00 -2.13
C ARG A 282 -38.59 -0.39 -3.56
N TYR A 283 -39.26 -1.52 -3.76
CA TYR A 283 -39.67 -1.96 -5.08
C TYR A 283 -41.14 -2.35 -5.14
N ASP A 284 -41.73 -2.14 -6.30
CA ASP A 284 -43.12 -2.43 -6.62
C ASP A 284 -43.17 -3.51 -7.70
N VAL A 285 -44.05 -4.49 -7.55
CA VAL A 285 -44.20 -5.61 -8.48
C VAL A 285 -45.59 -5.57 -9.10
N LYS A 286 -45.67 -5.37 -10.43
CA LYS A 286 -46.94 -5.33 -11.17
C LYS A 286 -46.92 -6.37 -12.28
N GLY A 287 -47.55 -7.51 -12.03
CA GLY A 287 -47.48 -8.64 -12.95
C GLY A 287 -46.05 -9.15 -13.09
N ASN A 288 -45.47 -8.99 -14.28
CA ASN A 288 -44.08 -9.36 -14.56
C ASN A 288 -43.09 -8.19 -14.40
N GLU A 289 -43.56 -6.95 -14.24
CA GLU A 289 -42.71 -5.77 -14.12
C GLU A 289 -42.31 -5.52 -12.66
N VAL A 290 -41.04 -5.16 -12.47
CA VAL A 290 -40.47 -4.75 -11.18
C VAL A 290 -39.88 -3.35 -11.36
N GLU A 291 -40.33 -2.41 -10.53
CA GLU A 291 -39.78 -1.06 -10.45
C GLU A 291 -39.11 -0.87 -9.10
N VAL A 292 -37.82 -0.55 -9.08
CA VAL A 292 -37.00 -0.40 -7.87
C VAL A 292 -36.61 1.08 -7.71
N ARG A 293 -37.05 1.69 -6.62
CA ARG A 293 -36.67 3.04 -6.21
C ARG A 293 -35.43 2.96 -5.31
N VAL A 294 -34.28 3.29 -5.86
CA VAL A 294 -32.97 3.18 -5.20
C VAL A 294 -32.54 4.51 -4.60
N SER A 295 -31.98 4.45 -3.40
CA SER A 295 -31.34 5.54 -2.68
C SER A 295 -29.89 5.14 -2.37
N ILE A 296 -28.94 5.96 -2.80
CA ILE A 296 -27.55 5.89 -2.35
C ILE A 296 -27.46 6.70 -1.06
N LYS A 297 -26.97 6.08 0.01
CA LYS A 297 -26.81 6.71 1.32
C LYS A 297 -25.34 6.76 1.73
N LYS A 298 -24.95 7.81 2.43
CA LYS A 298 -23.66 7.94 3.14
C LYS A 298 -23.95 8.51 4.52
N ASN A 299 -23.38 7.92 5.57
CA ASN A 299 -23.68 8.28 6.97
C ASN A 299 -25.20 8.36 7.27
N ASN A 300 -25.96 7.35 6.84
CA ASN A 300 -27.43 7.28 6.90
C ASN A 300 -28.22 8.40 6.18
N GLN A 301 -27.57 9.35 5.53
CA GLN A 301 -28.23 10.39 4.74
C GLN A 301 -28.34 9.96 3.28
N THR A 302 -29.51 10.19 2.67
CA THR A 302 -29.68 9.92 1.23
C THR A 302 -29.07 11.06 0.43
N ILE A 303 -28.09 10.75 -0.40
CA ILE A 303 -27.34 11.72 -1.20
C ILE A 303 -27.71 11.67 -2.69
N TYR A 304 -28.28 10.55 -3.14
CA TYR A 304 -28.74 10.39 -4.52
C TYR A 304 -29.87 9.38 -4.62
N ARG A 305 -30.75 9.55 -5.61
CA ARG A 305 -31.86 8.63 -5.90
C ARG A 305 -31.99 8.40 -7.39
N PHE A 306 -32.37 7.17 -7.75
CA PHE A 306 -32.70 6.80 -9.12
C PHE A 306 -33.70 5.64 -9.12
N VAL A 307 -34.25 5.34 -10.30
CA VAL A 307 -35.23 4.26 -10.48
C VAL A 307 -34.71 3.29 -11.53
N GLU A 308 -34.72 2.00 -11.19
CA GLU A 308 -34.45 0.91 -12.13
C GLU A 308 -35.70 0.09 -12.38
N LYS A 309 -35.88 -0.35 -13.63
CA LYS A 309 -37.00 -1.18 -14.05
C LYS A 309 -36.49 -2.46 -14.66
N GLY A 310 -37.24 -3.54 -14.50
CA GLY A 310 -36.99 -4.77 -15.21
C GLY A 310 -38.08 -5.80 -15.00
N GLU A 311 -37.76 -7.04 -15.31
CA GLU A 311 -38.69 -8.16 -15.25
C GLU A 311 -38.42 -9.04 -14.04
N LYS A 312 -39.47 -9.59 -13.44
CA LYS A 312 -39.39 -10.54 -12.31
C LYS A 312 -38.55 -11.78 -12.63
N GLY A 313 -38.50 -12.21 -13.89
CA GLY A 313 -37.66 -13.32 -14.35
C GLY A 313 -36.18 -12.96 -14.57
N LYS A 314 -35.78 -11.69 -14.47
CA LYS A 314 -34.42 -11.19 -14.77
C LYS A 314 -33.88 -10.30 -13.66
N LEU A 315 -34.11 -10.66 -12.40
CA LEU A 315 -33.70 -9.87 -11.22
C LEU A 315 -32.20 -9.59 -11.19
N THR A 316 -31.36 -10.53 -11.64
CA THR A 316 -29.91 -10.32 -11.76
C THR A 316 -29.56 -9.14 -12.65
N ASN A 317 -30.31 -8.91 -13.75
CA ASN A 317 -30.07 -7.77 -14.64
C ASN A 317 -30.42 -6.46 -13.95
N ILE A 318 -31.50 -6.45 -13.15
CA ILE A 318 -31.90 -5.28 -12.36
C ILE A 318 -30.81 -4.96 -11.33
N SER A 319 -30.40 -5.94 -10.54
CA SER A 319 -29.33 -5.76 -9.55
C SER A 319 -28.01 -5.30 -10.19
N ASN A 320 -27.62 -5.86 -11.33
CA ASN A 320 -26.41 -5.42 -12.04
C ASN A 320 -26.53 -3.96 -12.51
N ALA A 321 -27.67 -3.57 -13.09
CA ALA A 321 -27.90 -2.19 -13.50
C ALA A 321 -27.88 -1.20 -12.32
N ILE A 322 -28.46 -1.59 -11.18
CA ILE A 322 -28.41 -0.81 -9.93
C ILE A 322 -26.96 -0.58 -9.51
N VAL A 323 -26.15 -1.63 -9.45
CA VAL A 323 -24.76 -1.52 -9.00
C VAL A 323 -23.92 -0.69 -9.96
N ILE A 324 -24.04 -0.91 -11.28
CA ILE A 324 -23.28 -0.15 -12.29
C ILE A 324 -23.58 1.35 -12.16
N LYS A 325 -24.86 1.73 -12.13
CA LYS A 325 -25.26 3.14 -12.00
C LYS A 325 -24.78 3.75 -10.69
N ALA A 326 -24.86 3.02 -9.59
CA ALA A 326 -24.37 3.49 -8.31
C ALA A 326 -22.84 3.66 -8.29
N ALA A 327 -22.10 2.70 -8.84
CA ALA A 327 -20.65 2.74 -8.93
C ALA A 327 -20.16 3.90 -9.82
N ASP A 328 -20.79 4.10 -10.98
CA ASP A 328 -20.48 5.20 -11.89
C ASP A 328 -20.80 6.55 -11.26
N TRP A 329 -21.96 6.67 -10.60
CA TRP A 329 -22.31 7.88 -9.85
C TRP A 329 -21.29 8.18 -8.76
N ALA A 330 -20.93 7.18 -7.94
CA ALA A 330 -19.98 7.37 -6.84
C ALA A 330 -18.55 7.67 -7.32
N ALA A 331 -18.17 7.19 -8.50
CA ALA A 331 -16.89 7.53 -9.12
C ALA A 331 -16.86 8.99 -9.61
N ALA A 332 -18.00 9.53 -10.08
CA ALA A 332 -18.11 10.90 -10.57
C ALA A 332 -18.19 11.97 -9.45
N GLN A 333 -18.31 11.58 -8.17
CA GLN A 333 -18.34 12.51 -7.04
C GLN A 333 -16.94 12.90 -6.51
N LYS A 334 -15.87 12.47 -7.18
CA LYS A 334 -14.47 12.70 -6.78
C LYS A 334 -13.79 13.67 -7.73
#